data_AF-A0A061N6G6-F1
#
_entry.id   AF-A0A061N6G6-F1
#
_cell.length_a   1.000
_cell.length_b   1.000
_cell.length_c   1.000
_cell.angle_alpha   90.00
_cell.angle_beta   90.00
_cell.angle_gamma   90.00
#
_symmetry.space_group_name_H-M   'P 1'
#
loop_
_entity.id
_entity.type
_entity.pdbx_description
1 polymer ?
#
loop_
_entity_poly.entity_id
_entity_poly.type
_entity_poly.pdbx_seq_one_letter_code
_entity_poly.pdbx_strand_id
1 'polypeptide(L)'
;MLFVSLRKKVEKAFCLHATIAATTSLIEHSRIAGEHTSIETKAGTIEVTWNQNKEVQVEQNSLSTQENVPTIQDICESLMITEEDLRDDFPIQIGSTSRSKLFIPLKKQRGSTSSEP
;
A
#
# COMPACT_ATOMS: atom_id res chain seq x y z
N MET A 1 -18.29 7.21 24.26
CA MET A 1 -18.88 7.34 22.91
C MET A 1 -17.89 6.71 21.93
N LEU A 2 -18.09 5.43 21.58
CA LEU A 2 -17.24 4.74 20.60
C LEU A 2 -17.67 5.15 19.19
N PHE A 3 -16.84 5.92 18.49
CA PHE A 3 -16.95 6.06 17.05
C PHE A 3 -16.47 4.76 16.39
N VAL A 4 -17.35 3.76 16.32
CA VAL A 4 -17.17 2.66 15.35
C VAL A 4 -17.37 3.28 13.99
N SER A 5 -16.27 3.53 13.27
CA SER A 5 -16.30 3.94 11.87
C SER A 5 -17.05 2.88 11.06
N LEU A 6 -18.33 3.15 10.78
CA LEU A 6 -19.13 2.41 9.81
C LEU A 6 -18.49 2.63 8.44
N ARG A 7 -17.47 1.83 8.08
CA ARG A 7 -17.09 1.69 6.68
C ARG A 7 -18.33 1.16 5.96
N LYS A 8 -18.94 1.97 5.10
CA LYS A 8 -19.94 1.47 4.13
C LYS A 8 -19.35 0.22 3.48
N LYS A 9 -20.07 -0.91 3.56
CA LYS A 9 -19.71 -2.16 2.90
C LYS A 9 -19.88 -1.98 1.39
N VAL A 10 -18.86 -1.41 0.78
CA VAL A 10 -18.75 -1.27 -0.68
C VAL A 10 -17.66 -2.21 -1.14
N GLU A 11 -18.00 -3.07 -2.08
CA GLU A 11 -17.05 -3.95 -2.75
C GLU A 11 -15.88 -3.13 -3.30
N LYS A 12 -14.66 -3.60 -3.06
CA LYS A 12 -13.45 -2.95 -3.57
C LYS A 12 -13.06 -3.61 -4.87
N ALA A 13 -12.61 -2.81 -5.83
CA ALA A 13 -12.18 -3.32 -7.11
C ALA A 13 -10.94 -4.23 -6.99
N PHE A 14 -10.05 -3.91 -6.05
CA PHE A 14 -8.86 -4.67 -5.72
C PHE A 14 -8.40 -4.36 -4.29
N CYS A 15 -7.75 -5.33 -3.63
CA CYS A 15 -7.09 -5.15 -2.34
C CYS A 15 -5.89 -6.09 -2.24
N LEU A 16 -4.67 -5.54 -2.31
CA LEU A 16 -3.42 -6.30 -2.29
C LEU A 16 -3.34 -7.33 -1.14
N HIS A 17 -3.60 -6.90 0.09
CA HIS A 17 -3.52 -7.80 1.25
C HIS A 17 -4.54 -8.95 1.18
N ALA A 18 -5.73 -8.70 0.63
CA ALA A 18 -6.74 -9.75 0.47
C ALA A 18 -6.35 -10.74 -0.63
N THR A 19 -5.74 -10.26 -1.72
CA THR A 19 -5.19 -11.10 -2.78
C THR A 19 -4.08 -12.00 -2.25
N ILE A 20 -3.11 -11.46 -1.52
CA ILE A 20 -2.03 -12.25 -0.89
C ILE A 20 -2.61 -13.31 0.05
N ALA A 21 -3.55 -12.93 0.92
CA ALA A 21 -4.17 -13.86 1.88
C ALA A 21 -4.97 -14.98 1.19
N ALA A 22 -5.75 -14.64 0.15
CA ALA A 22 -6.52 -15.62 -0.62
C ALA A 22 -5.60 -16.60 -1.35
N THR A 23 -4.57 -16.09 -2.05
CA THR A 23 -3.59 -16.94 -2.74
C THR A 23 -2.85 -17.85 -1.76
N THR A 24 -2.37 -17.30 -0.64
CA THR A 24 -1.68 -18.08 0.40
C THR A 24 -2.56 -19.20 0.92
N SER A 25 -3.83 -18.91 1.22
CA SER A 25 -4.79 -19.93 1.66
C SER A 25 -5.00 -21.02 0.60
N LEU A 26 -5.11 -20.66 -0.69
CA LEU A 26 -5.24 -21.63 -1.78
C LEU A 26 -3.99 -22.52 -1.92
N ILE A 27 -2.79 -21.97 -1.76
CA ILE A 27 -1.53 -22.73 -1.77
C ILE A 27 -1.49 -23.71 -0.59
N GLU A 28 -1.79 -23.23 0.62
CA GLU A 28 -1.74 -24.03 1.85
C GLU A 28 -2.71 -25.20 1.84
N HIS A 29 -3.86 -25.04 1.20
CA HIS A 29 -4.87 -26.09 1.05
C HIS A 29 -4.73 -26.90 -0.25
N SER A 30 -3.61 -26.75 -0.97
CA SER A 30 -3.31 -27.44 -2.23
C SER A 30 -4.44 -27.30 -3.27
N ARG A 31 -5.09 -26.15 -3.30
CA ARG A 31 -6.19 -25.83 -4.24
C ARG A 31 -5.71 -25.23 -5.55
N ILE A 32 -4.48 -24.75 -5.58
CA ILE A 32 -3.78 -24.30 -6.78
C ILE A 32 -2.38 -24.92 -6.81
N ALA A 33 -1.84 -25.12 -8.00
CA ALA A 33 -0.56 -25.77 -8.24
C ALA A 33 0.33 -24.89 -9.14
N GLY A 34 1.63 -25.17 -9.15
CA GLY A 34 2.63 -24.37 -9.86
C GLY A 34 3.21 -23.26 -8.98
N GLU A 35 3.64 -22.18 -9.63
CA GLU A 35 4.32 -21.01 -9.01
C GLU A 35 3.75 -19.67 -9.52
N HIS A 36 2.65 -19.72 -10.28
CA HIS A 36 2.04 -18.58 -10.95
C HIS A 36 0.54 -18.80 -11.20
N THR A 37 -0.25 -17.73 -11.12
CA THR A 37 -1.64 -17.66 -11.56
C THR A 37 -2.02 -16.22 -11.90
N SER A 38 -3.10 -16.06 -12.67
CA SER A 38 -3.76 -14.78 -12.84
C SER A 38 -5.08 -14.73 -12.06
N ILE A 39 -5.47 -13.53 -11.60
CA ILE A 39 -6.72 -13.29 -10.86
C ILE A 39 -7.48 -12.16 -11.55
N GLU A 40 -8.69 -12.44 -12.00
CA GLU A 40 -9.58 -11.42 -12.55
C GLU A 40 -10.24 -10.61 -11.44
N THR A 41 -10.16 -9.28 -11.56
CA THR A 41 -10.77 -8.34 -10.61
C THR A 41 -11.48 -7.21 -11.36
N LYS A 42 -12.27 -6.38 -10.66
CA LYS A 42 -12.85 -5.18 -11.28
C LYS A 42 -11.80 -4.12 -11.65
N ALA A 43 -10.56 -4.26 -11.18
CA ALA A 43 -9.44 -3.40 -11.56
C ALA A 43 -8.64 -3.96 -12.75
N GLY A 44 -9.03 -5.11 -13.30
CA GLY A 44 -8.30 -5.83 -14.34
C GLY A 44 -7.74 -7.16 -13.84
N THR A 45 -6.98 -7.83 -14.71
CA THR A 45 -6.27 -9.07 -14.41
C THR A 45 -4.98 -8.77 -13.66
N ILE A 46 -4.71 -9.54 -12.61
CA ILE A 46 -3.56 -9.35 -11.74
C ILE A 46 -2.74 -10.63 -11.74
N GLU A 47 -1.46 -10.50 -12.05
CA GLU A 47 -0.52 -11.60 -12.03
C GLU A 47 0.03 -11.81 -10.63
N VAL A 48 0.03 -13.08 -10.21
CA VAL A 48 0.46 -13.51 -8.88
C VAL A 48 1.42 -14.67 -9.03
N THR A 49 2.58 -14.57 -8.38
CA THR A 49 3.58 -15.63 -8.35
C THR A 49 3.89 -16.03 -6.91
N TRP A 50 4.41 -17.24 -6.73
CA TRP A 50 4.90 -17.69 -5.42
C TRP A 50 6.06 -18.65 -5.57
N ASN A 51 6.90 -18.72 -4.54
CA ASN A 51 8.04 -19.64 -4.50
C ASN A 51 7.77 -20.87 -3.61
N GLN A 52 8.77 -21.74 -3.48
CA GLN A 52 8.71 -22.94 -2.65
C GLN A 52 8.48 -22.65 -1.15
N ASN A 53 8.86 -21.46 -0.68
CA ASN A 53 8.61 -21.00 0.68
C ASN A 53 7.21 -20.39 0.87
N LYS A 54 6.35 -20.46 -0.16
CA LYS A 54 5.00 -19.87 -0.21
C LYS A 54 4.98 -18.35 -0.08
N GLU A 55 6.08 -17.69 -0.43
CA GLU A 55 6.11 -16.23 -0.48
C GLU A 55 5.37 -15.74 -1.72
N VAL A 56 4.21 -15.11 -1.52
CA VAL A 56 3.36 -14.62 -2.61
C VAL A 56 3.83 -13.22 -3.04
N GLN A 57 4.00 -13.05 -4.34
CA GLN A 57 4.27 -11.77 -4.99
C GLN A 57 3.11 -11.40 -5.91
N VAL A 58 2.75 -10.12 -5.94
CA VAL A 58 1.65 -9.59 -6.75
C VAL A 58 2.18 -8.44 -7.58
N GLU A 59 2.04 -8.53 -8.89
CA GLU A 59 2.44 -7.46 -9.79
C GLU A 59 1.47 -6.27 -9.66
N GLN A 60 2.01 -5.06 -9.54
CA GLN A 60 1.24 -3.83 -9.53
C GLN A 60 1.47 -3.04 -10.81
N ASN A 61 0.53 -2.15 -11.15
CA ASN A 61 0.69 -1.27 -12.31
C ASN A 61 1.93 -0.39 -12.14
N SER A 62 2.50 0.03 -13.28
CA SER A 62 3.57 1.01 -13.32
C SER A 62 3.27 2.26 -12.51
N LEU A 63 4.30 2.81 -11.85
CA LEU A 63 4.19 4.03 -11.07
C LEU A 63 3.83 5.21 -11.98
N SER A 64 2.79 5.93 -11.60
CA SER A 64 2.42 7.23 -12.17
C SER A 64 2.56 8.32 -11.11
N THR A 65 2.99 9.51 -11.53
CA THR A 65 3.19 10.67 -10.64
C THR A 65 2.20 11.80 -10.97
N GLN A 66 1.94 12.69 -10.00
CA GLN A 66 1.09 13.87 -10.18
C GLN A 66 1.80 15.12 -9.67
N GLU A 67 1.69 16.24 -10.38
CA GLU A 67 2.43 17.47 -10.07
C GLU A 67 1.80 18.31 -8.94
N ASN A 68 0.49 18.19 -8.73
CA ASN A 68 -0.23 19.01 -7.75
C ASN A 68 -0.07 18.48 -6.32
N VAL A 69 1.10 18.76 -5.73
CA VAL A 69 1.42 18.42 -4.34
C VAL A 69 0.97 19.53 -3.38
N PRO A 70 0.48 19.20 -2.16
CA PRO A 70 0.18 20.20 -1.14
C PRO A 70 1.42 21.02 -0.75
N THR A 71 1.21 22.21 -0.19
CA THR A 71 2.33 23.03 0.27
C THR A 71 3.02 22.39 1.47
N ILE A 72 4.30 22.72 1.69
CA ILE A 72 5.06 22.24 2.86
C ILE A 72 4.35 22.66 4.15
N GLN A 73 3.82 23.88 4.19
CA GLN A 73 3.08 24.38 5.34
C GLN A 73 1.82 23.54 5.62
N ASP A 74 1.00 23.24 4.61
CA ASP A 74 -0.20 22.39 4.78
C ASP A 74 0.18 21.00 5.30
N ILE A 75 1.29 20.45 4.81
CA ILE A 75 1.79 19.13 5.24
C ILE A 75 2.23 19.16 6.69
N CYS A 76 3.04 20.15 7.08
CA CYS A 76 3.55 20.30 8.45
C CYS A 76 2.41 20.51 9.45
N GLU A 77 1.46 21.38 9.12
CA GLU A 77 0.27 21.63 9.94
C GLU A 77 -0.61 20.38 10.08
N SER A 78 -0.83 19.64 8.98
CA SER A 78 -1.67 18.44 8.98
C SER A 78 -1.07 17.26 9.73
N LEU A 79 0.26 17.11 9.69
CA LEU A 79 0.98 16.01 10.33
C LEU A 79 1.53 16.36 11.72
N MET A 80 1.40 17.63 12.13
CA MET A 80 1.97 18.16 13.37
C MET A 80 3.49 17.93 13.47
N ILE A 81 4.20 18.19 12.37
CA ILE A 81 5.66 18.11 12.24
C ILE A 81 6.22 19.47 11.82
N THR A 82 7.54 19.66 11.88
CA THR A 82 8.19 20.88 11.37
C THR A 82 8.98 20.62 10.09
N GLU A 83 9.39 21.68 9.39
CA GLU A 83 10.20 21.54 8.17
C GLU A 83 11.55 20.86 8.45
N GLU A 84 12.09 21.00 9.66
CA GLU A 84 13.31 20.33 10.10
C GLU A 84 13.16 18.80 10.13
N ASP A 85 11.95 18.27 10.29
CA ASP A 85 11.66 16.84 10.23
C ASP A 85 11.66 16.31 8.79
N LEU A 86 11.59 17.16 7.78
CA LEU A 86 11.55 16.77 6.37
C LEU A 86 12.95 16.58 5.81
N ARG A 87 13.10 15.59 4.92
CA ARG A 87 14.30 15.43 4.09
C ARG A 87 14.24 16.37 2.90
N ASP A 88 15.30 17.14 2.72
CA ASP A 88 15.50 18.07 1.61
C ASP A 88 16.17 17.40 0.38
N ASP A 89 16.71 16.20 0.55
CA ASP A 89 17.38 15.44 -0.52
C ASP A 89 16.43 14.55 -1.35
N PHE A 90 15.13 14.50 -1.01
CA PHE A 90 14.11 13.77 -1.76
C PHE A 90 12.86 14.63 -2.00
N PRO A 91 12.20 14.50 -3.17
CA PRO A 91 11.00 15.27 -3.46
C PRO A 91 9.79 14.76 -2.67
N ILE A 92 8.93 15.68 -2.25
CA ILE A 92 7.55 15.37 -1.89
C ILE A 92 6.78 15.14 -3.19
N GLN A 93 6.14 13.99 -3.32
CA GLN A 93 5.56 13.56 -4.60
C GLN A 93 4.29 12.75 -4.37
N ILE A 94 3.25 12.99 -5.19
CA ILE A 94 2.13 12.06 -5.28
C ILE A 94 2.48 10.97 -6.29
N GLY A 95 2.40 9.70 -5.87
CA GLY A 95 2.62 8.54 -6.73
C GLY A 95 1.50 7.51 -6.61
N SER A 96 1.27 6.74 -7.68
CA SER A 96 0.20 5.73 -7.75
C SER A 96 0.60 4.53 -8.60
N THR A 97 0.37 3.33 -8.06
CA THR A 97 0.34 2.05 -8.80
C THR A 97 -1.10 1.51 -8.93
N SER A 98 -2.10 2.31 -8.53
CA SER A 98 -3.56 2.04 -8.65
C SER A 98 -4.35 3.05 -7.79
N ARG A 99 -3.79 3.39 -6.62
CA ARG A 99 -4.36 4.38 -5.70
C ARG A 99 -3.28 5.37 -5.29
N SER A 100 -3.53 6.64 -5.56
CA SER A 100 -2.61 7.72 -5.23
C SER A 100 -2.30 7.81 -3.74
N LYS A 101 -1.03 8.03 -3.45
CA LYS A 101 -0.48 8.30 -2.12
C LYS A 101 0.46 9.48 -2.22
N LEU A 102 0.49 10.30 -1.18
CA LEU A 102 1.49 11.36 -1.01
C LEU A 102 2.70 10.75 -0.31
N PHE A 103 3.86 10.83 -0.93
CA PHE A 103 5.15 10.43 -0.37
C PHE A 103 5.79 11.66 0.27
N ILE A 104 6.04 11.60 1.58
CA ILE A 104 6.65 12.67 2.37
C ILE A 104 7.94 12.11 2.98
N PRO A 105 9.11 12.49 2.45
CA PRO A 105 10.40 12.07 2.98
C PRO A 105 10.67 12.68 4.36
N LEU A 106 10.80 11.84 5.39
CA LEU A 106 11.11 12.26 6.76
C LEU A 106 12.56 11.98 7.11
N LYS A 107 13.19 12.88 7.86
CA LYS A 107 14.46 12.62 8.55
C LYS A 107 14.19 11.54 9.60
N LYS A 108 15.18 10.66 9.82
CA LYS A 108 15.04 9.54 10.75
C LYS A 108 14.67 10.05 12.14
N GLN A 109 13.47 9.78 12.62
CA GLN A 109 13.17 9.93 14.04
C GLN A 109 13.97 8.88 14.82
N ARG A 110 14.69 9.31 15.86
CA ARG A 110 15.05 8.43 16.99
C ARG A 110 13.74 8.12 17.74
N GLY A 111 13.01 7.09 17.29
CA GLY A 111 11.88 6.53 18.04
C GLY A 111 10.55 6.48 17.30
N SER A 112 10.41 5.55 16.36
CA SER A 112 9.12 4.94 16.04
C SER A 112 9.10 3.51 16.60
N THR A 113 9.23 3.37 17.92
CA THR A 113 8.86 2.14 18.62
C THR A 113 7.43 2.32 19.13
N SER A 114 6.45 1.89 18.35
CA SER A 114 5.18 1.33 18.84
C SER A 114 4.24 1.02 17.67
N SER A 115 4.49 -0.09 17.02
CA SER A 115 3.42 -1.03 16.69
C SER A 115 3.98 -2.41 17.01
N GLU A 116 3.90 -2.75 18.29
CA GLU A 116 4.15 -4.09 18.83
C GLU A 116 3.13 -5.11 18.28
N PRO A 117 3.42 -6.42 18.40
CA PRO A 117 3.21 -7.46 17.38
C PRO A 117 1.76 -7.89 17.13
#